data_AF-A0A0Q8IVE6-F1
#
_entry.id   AF-A0A0Q8IVE6-F1
#
_cell.length_a   1.000
_cell.length_b   1.000
_cell.length_c   1.000
_cell.angle_alpha   90.00
_cell.angle_beta   90.00
_cell.angle_gamma   90.00
#
_symmetry.space_group_name_H-M   'P 1'
#
loop_
_entity.id
_entity.type
_entity.pdbx_description
1 polymer ?
#
loop_
_entity_poly.entity_id
_entity_poly.type
_entity_poly.pdbx_seq_one_letter_code
_entity_poly.pdbx_strand_id
1 'polypeptide(L)'
;MLVTIAFAGEPDRNLVLRLEQDTSLRQIREQLAALDAMAPGDRFQFGNARVDPSIEADTKLKEVISEDGVLTVRPAPRAPEPEPEPEPEPEPEPPARPALRPTAPTARPAEASWGLRGEDETPDLLAHLQAQLAGFSVRTPDDFTALPLATVQALFAARRLDRGLRFGPDPNDVLFGARAPRSPVVYRHPQRPPHSGGVSFTSSWTISATASRVLHALHTRSIHNANAGGGVNGFGLAADFRHDLERLQRNEVTAIHLVDEMIVPKVVLMLDPDTDLGVAPELVEAVDRALAIPSRAGQYEALHERVFAAFGYFFPCEALLGGTRMRTLSTISEDLQEQEQLLSGFGFGAAAKDAPTRFGPASGDIGYARADSRLSKHRHIRQLRQQSIRTVGGHPAQGLSDELALKWTAGLDAVELWATIGHRRLVPILRFLPPRQRDRCVSVIDQFARSGASARYTVLDMAAYVMPLNRDFLGAIL
;
A
#
# COMPACT_ATOMS: atom_id res chain seq x y z
N MET A 1 3.65 -22.65 -34.95
CA MET A 1 4.10 -21.49 -34.15
C MET A 1 5.36 -21.87 -33.40
N LEU A 2 6.29 -20.94 -33.17
CA LEU A 2 7.43 -21.19 -32.26
C LEU A 2 6.93 -21.04 -30.83
N VAL A 3 7.18 -22.04 -30.00
CA VAL A 3 6.74 -22.10 -28.61
C VAL A 3 7.94 -22.39 -27.74
N THR A 4 8.13 -21.55 -26.72
CA THR A 4 9.18 -21.74 -25.72
C THR A 4 8.61 -22.57 -24.58
N ILE A 5 9.16 -23.76 -24.40
CA ILE A 5 8.90 -24.64 -23.24
C ILE A 5 9.83 -24.18 -22.12
N ALA A 6 9.27 -23.55 -21.10
CA ALA A 6 10.01 -23.01 -19.98
C ALA A 6 9.95 -23.94 -18.76
N PHE A 7 11.09 -24.44 -18.29
CA PHE A 7 11.16 -25.28 -17.09
C PHE A 7 11.32 -24.41 -15.84
N ALA A 8 10.29 -24.37 -15.00
CA ALA A 8 10.23 -23.52 -13.82
C ALA A 8 11.33 -23.90 -12.82
N GLY A 9 12.24 -22.95 -12.57
CA GLY A 9 13.40 -23.13 -11.70
C GLY A 9 14.67 -23.64 -12.39
N GLU A 10 14.60 -23.99 -13.68
CA GLU A 10 15.71 -24.58 -14.45
C GLU A 10 15.81 -23.95 -15.86
N PRO A 11 16.21 -22.67 -15.97
CA PRO A 11 16.19 -21.92 -17.25
C PRO A 11 17.10 -22.50 -18.33
N ASP A 12 18.17 -23.22 -17.93
CA ASP A 12 19.11 -23.88 -18.85
C ASP A 12 18.48 -25.06 -19.61
N ARG A 13 17.30 -25.52 -19.19
CA ARG A 13 16.53 -26.60 -19.85
C ARG A 13 15.46 -26.08 -20.81
N ASN A 14 15.34 -24.77 -20.99
CA ASN A 14 14.31 -24.20 -21.85
C ASN A 14 14.52 -24.63 -23.31
N LEU A 15 13.43 -25.04 -23.97
CA LEU A 15 13.48 -25.54 -25.34
C LEU A 15 12.52 -24.75 -26.22
N VAL A 16 12.92 -24.50 -27.46
CA VAL A 16 12.04 -23.86 -28.45
C VAL A 16 11.60 -24.93 -29.45
N LEU A 17 10.29 -25.18 -29.50
CA LEU A 17 9.69 -26.16 -30.40
C LEU A 17 8.76 -25.48 -31.40
N ARG A 18 8.67 -26.05 -32.60
CA ARG A 18 7.68 -25.64 -33.59
C ARG A 18 6.45 -26.54 -33.46
N LEU A 19 5.38 -25.98 -32.88
CA LEU A 19 4.14 -26.71 -32.58
C LEU A 19 2.94 -26.12 -33.32
N GLU A 20 1.95 -26.95 -33.64
CA GLU A 20 0.65 -26.49 -34.18
C GLU A 20 -0.28 -26.07 -33.04
N GLN A 21 -1.11 -25.06 -33.26
CA GLN A 21 -1.97 -24.48 -32.22
C GLN A 21 -3.05 -25.45 -31.69
N ASP A 22 -3.42 -26.45 -32.49
CA ASP A 22 -4.41 -27.48 -32.13
C ASP A 22 -3.78 -28.76 -31.55
N THR A 23 -2.45 -28.78 -31.34
CA THR A 23 -1.75 -29.91 -30.69
C THR A 23 -2.19 -30.04 -29.24
N SER A 24 -2.48 -31.26 -28.76
CA SER A 24 -2.85 -31.48 -27.36
C SER A 24 -1.63 -31.49 -26.44
N LEU A 25 -1.83 -31.13 -25.17
CA LEU A 25 -0.76 -31.17 -24.16
C LEU A 25 -0.16 -32.57 -24.00
N ARG A 26 -0.98 -33.62 -24.17
CA ARG A 26 -0.50 -35.01 -24.17
C ARG A 26 0.50 -35.29 -25.30
N GLN A 27 0.21 -34.83 -26.52
CA GLN A 27 1.12 -34.99 -27.65
C GLN A 27 2.42 -34.19 -27.45
N ILE A 28 2.33 -33.02 -26.84
CA ILE A 28 3.50 -32.19 -26.50
C ILE A 28 4.35 -32.89 -25.44
N ARG A 29 3.74 -33.51 -24.42
CA ARG A 29 4.45 -34.33 -23.43
C ARG A 29 5.16 -35.51 -24.07
N GLU A 30 4.53 -36.21 -24.99
CA GLU A 30 5.15 -37.34 -25.71
C GLU A 30 6.38 -36.88 -26.52
N GLN A 31 6.30 -35.72 -27.17
CA GLN A 31 7.45 -35.11 -27.86
C GLN A 31 8.56 -34.68 -26.90
N LEU A 32 8.22 -34.08 -25.76
CA LEU A 32 9.20 -33.66 -24.75
C LEU A 32 9.85 -34.85 -24.03
N ALA A 33 9.11 -35.94 -23.81
CA ALA A 33 9.65 -37.17 -23.28
C ALA A 33 10.60 -37.86 -24.28
N ALA A 34 10.28 -37.83 -25.58
CA ALA A 34 11.17 -38.34 -26.62
C ALA A 34 12.50 -37.55 -26.73
N LEU A 35 12.51 -36.29 -26.29
CA LEU A 35 13.69 -35.44 -26.20
C LEU A 35 14.42 -35.52 -24.85
N ASP A 36 14.00 -36.44 -23.96
CA ASP A 36 14.47 -36.54 -22.57
C ASP A 36 14.37 -35.22 -21.78
N ALA A 37 13.47 -34.35 -22.21
CA ALA A 37 13.32 -33.00 -21.67
C ALA A 37 12.33 -32.94 -20.50
N MET A 38 11.34 -33.84 -20.46
CA MET A 38 10.25 -33.84 -19.48
C MET A 38 10.10 -35.21 -18.82
N ALA A 39 10.18 -35.25 -17.49
CA ALA A 39 10.00 -36.46 -16.71
C ALA A 39 8.50 -36.79 -16.48
N PRO A 40 8.14 -38.05 -16.19
CA PRO A 40 6.75 -38.45 -15.91
C PRO A 40 6.11 -37.69 -14.73
N GLY A 41 6.92 -37.21 -13.79
CA GLY A 41 6.49 -36.42 -12.64
C GLY A 41 6.23 -34.95 -12.96
N ASP A 42 6.76 -34.42 -14.05
CA ASP A 42 6.65 -33.00 -14.39
C ASP A 42 5.23 -32.67 -14.82
N ARG A 43 4.78 -31.43 -14.57
CA ARG A 43 3.42 -30.98 -14.87
C ARG A 43 3.45 -29.67 -15.66
N PHE A 44 2.59 -29.56 -16.68
CA PHE A 44 2.34 -28.28 -17.32
C PHE A 44 1.69 -27.32 -16.32
N GLN A 45 2.05 -26.05 -16.40
CA GLN A 45 1.55 -25.01 -15.53
C GLN A 45 0.89 -23.91 -16.36
N PHE A 46 -0.34 -23.56 -15.97
CA PHE A 46 -1.09 -22.45 -16.53
C PHE A 46 -1.45 -21.46 -15.42
N GLY A 47 -0.90 -20.24 -15.50
CA GLY A 47 -0.96 -19.29 -14.38
C GLY A 47 -0.39 -19.89 -13.09
N ASN A 48 -1.21 -19.97 -12.05
CA ASN A 48 -0.84 -20.58 -10.75
C ASN A 48 -1.29 -22.04 -10.60
N ALA A 49 -1.98 -22.60 -11.59
CA ALA A 49 -2.55 -23.94 -11.54
C ALA A 49 -1.66 -24.97 -12.27
N ARG A 50 -1.51 -26.15 -11.67
CA ARG A 50 -0.89 -27.32 -12.32
C ARG A 50 -1.97 -28.06 -13.10
N VAL A 51 -1.69 -28.36 -14.36
CA VAL A 51 -2.59 -29.16 -15.20
C VAL A 51 -2.52 -30.61 -14.75
N ASP A 52 -3.68 -31.21 -14.49
CA ASP A 52 -3.77 -32.62 -14.16
C ASP A 52 -3.53 -33.47 -15.42
N PRO A 53 -2.71 -34.54 -15.37
CA PRO A 53 -2.48 -35.43 -16.51
C PRO A 53 -3.77 -35.97 -17.15
N SER A 54 -4.87 -36.11 -16.39
CA SER A 54 -6.13 -36.64 -16.91
C SER A 54 -6.80 -35.73 -17.95
N ILE A 55 -6.50 -34.43 -17.94
CA ILE A 55 -7.10 -33.45 -18.87
C ILE A 55 -6.15 -33.03 -20.01
N GLU A 56 -4.91 -33.51 -20.01
CA GLU A 56 -3.90 -33.15 -21.03
C GLU A 56 -4.25 -33.64 -22.45
N ALA A 57 -5.08 -34.69 -22.57
CA ALA A 57 -5.54 -35.20 -23.86
C ALA A 57 -6.54 -34.25 -24.54
N ASP A 58 -7.35 -33.56 -23.74
CA ASP A 58 -8.44 -32.69 -24.21
C ASP A 58 -8.05 -31.20 -24.24
N THR A 59 -6.96 -30.84 -23.58
CA THR A 59 -6.46 -29.46 -23.51
C THR A 59 -5.55 -29.15 -24.70
N LYS A 60 -5.92 -28.14 -25.50
CA LYS A 60 -5.16 -27.73 -26.69
C LYS A 60 -4.15 -26.63 -26.38
N LEU A 61 -3.05 -26.61 -27.12
CA LEU A 61 -1.97 -25.63 -26.93
C LEU A 61 -2.46 -24.17 -26.96
N LYS A 62 -3.37 -23.82 -27.87
CA LYS A 62 -3.94 -22.45 -27.97
C LYS A 62 -4.71 -21.98 -26.74
N GLU A 63 -5.17 -22.90 -25.89
CA GLU A 63 -5.96 -22.59 -24.69
C GLU A 63 -5.08 -22.28 -23.48
N VAL A 64 -3.82 -22.70 -23.52
CA VAL A 64 -2.89 -22.66 -22.37
C VAL A 64 -1.60 -21.90 -22.64
N ILE A 65 -1.34 -21.51 -23.89
CA ILE A 65 -0.16 -20.73 -24.24
C ILE A 65 -0.40 -19.24 -23.98
N SER A 66 0.57 -18.56 -23.37
CA SER A 66 0.51 -17.12 -23.13
C SER A 66 0.62 -16.32 -24.45
N GLU A 67 0.24 -15.04 -24.43
CA GLU A 67 0.40 -14.13 -25.58
C GLU A 67 1.87 -14.06 -26.07
N ASP A 68 2.83 -14.36 -25.19
CA ASP A 68 4.27 -14.40 -25.48
C ASP A 68 4.74 -15.74 -26.09
N GLY A 69 3.84 -16.71 -26.31
CA GLY A 69 4.19 -18.01 -26.89
C GLY A 69 4.96 -18.93 -25.95
N VAL A 70 4.80 -18.78 -24.63
CA VAL A 70 5.52 -19.55 -23.60
C VAL A 70 4.58 -20.57 -22.96
N LEU A 71 5.04 -21.82 -22.85
CA LEU A 71 4.38 -22.90 -22.11
C LEU A 71 5.29 -23.35 -20.96
N THR A 72 4.80 -23.25 -19.73
CA THR A 72 5.60 -23.53 -18.52
C THR A 72 5.43 -24.98 -18.07
N VAL A 73 6.55 -25.63 -17.71
CA VAL A 73 6.61 -26.96 -17.12
C VAL A 73 7.24 -26.85 -15.74
N ARG A 74 6.60 -27.41 -14.71
CA ARG A 74 7.12 -27.43 -13.34
C ARG A 74 7.60 -28.84 -12.96
N PRO A 75 8.83 -28.99 -12.44
CA PRO A 75 9.32 -30.28 -11.96
C PRO A 75 8.50 -30.83 -10.80
N ALA A 76 8.41 -32.16 -10.69
CA ALA A 76 7.87 -32.80 -9.49
C ALA A 76 8.72 -32.44 -8.25
N PRO A 77 8.11 -32.20 -7.08
CA PRO A 77 8.85 -32.04 -5.84
C PRO A 77 9.66 -33.32 -5.55
N ARG A 78 10.99 -33.20 -5.42
CA ARG A 78 11.86 -34.31 -5.00
C ARG A 78 11.52 -34.67 -3.56
N ALA A 79 11.30 -35.96 -3.29
CA ALA A 79 11.18 -36.46 -1.93
C ALA A 79 12.50 -36.20 -1.17
N PRO A 80 12.46 -35.84 0.13
CA PRO A 80 13.66 -35.67 0.93
C PRO A 80 14.43 -36.99 1.02
N GLU A 81 15.74 -36.94 0.75
CA GLU A 81 16.65 -38.07 0.94
C GLU A 81 16.69 -38.47 2.42
N PRO A 82 16.76 -39.77 2.75
CA PRO A 82 16.83 -40.24 4.13
C PRO A 82 18.17 -39.80 4.76
N GLU A 83 18.10 -39.24 5.97
CA GLU A 83 19.27 -38.84 6.77
C GLU A 83 20.20 -40.04 7.00
N PRO A 84 21.54 -39.87 6.88
CA PRO A 84 22.49 -40.92 7.20
C PRO A 84 22.56 -41.17 8.71
N GLU A 85 22.66 -42.46 9.09
CA GLU A 85 22.79 -42.91 10.47
C GLU A 85 24.02 -42.28 11.18
N PRO A 86 23.93 -41.98 12.49
CA PRO A 86 25.00 -41.32 13.22
C PRO A 86 26.18 -42.28 13.51
N GLU A 87 27.39 -41.82 13.21
CA GLU A 87 28.65 -42.44 13.64
C GLU A 87 28.87 -42.30 15.17
N PRO A 88 29.62 -43.24 15.80
CA PRO A 88 29.74 -43.33 17.25
C PRO A 88 30.62 -42.23 17.87
N GLU A 89 30.21 -41.75 19.05
CA GLU A 89 30.86 -40.68 19.83
C GLU A 89 32.29 -41.03 20.30
N PRO A 90 33.25 -40.10 20.22
CA PRO A 90 34.55 -40.22 20.89
C PRO A 90 34.50 -39.73 22.35
N GLU A 91 35.36 -40.34 23.18
CA GLU A 91 35.55 -40.12 24.63
C GLU A 91 35.88 -38.66 25.04
N PRO A 92 35.56 -38.26 26.29
CA PRO A 92 35.61 -36.87 26.73
C PRO A 92 37.03 -36.40 27.14
N GLU A 93 37.44 -35.25 26.60
CA GLU A 93 38.59 -34.47 27.07
C GLU A 93 38.24 -33.59 28.31
N PRO A 94 39.25 -33.18 29.12
CA PRO A 94 39.06 -32.57 30.44
C PRO A 94 38.51 -31.13 30.39
N PRO A 95 37.90 -30.63 31.49
CA PRO A 95 37.17 -29.37 31.48
C PRO A 95 38.11 -28.17 31.35
N ALA A 96 38.10 -27.54 30.18
CA ALA A 96 38.59 -26.18 30.03
C ALA A 96 37.71 -25.22 30.82
N ARG A 97 38.36 -24.33 31.58
CA ARG A 97 37.77 -23.24 32.36
C ARG A 97 36.70 -22.49 31.55
N PRO A 98 35.62 -22.00 32.19
CA PRO A 98 34.59 -21.26 31.48
C PRO A 98 35.19 -19.98 30.90
N ALA A 99 35.44 -20.00 29.60
CA ALA A 99 35.53 -18.77 28.84
C ALA A 99 34.18 -18.08 29.03
N LEU A 100 34.23 -16.87 29.58
CA LEU A 100 33.12 -15.94 29.67
C LEU A 100 32.35 -16.01 28.35
N ARG A 101 31.16 -16.62 28.37
CA ARG A 101 30.19 -16.43 27.29
C ARG A 101 30.15 -14.92 27.07
N PRO A 102 30.25 -14.42 25.83
CA PRO A 102 29.74 -13.10 25.54
C PRO A 102 28.31 -13.15 26.04
N THR A 103 28.03 -12.46 27.15
CA THR A 103 26.68 -12.09 27.50
C THR A 103 26.10 -11.53 26.21
N ALA A 104 25.10 -12.21 25.65
CA ALA A 104 24.28 -11.66 24.58
C ALA A 104 24.04 -10.20 24.96
N PRO A 105 24.36 -9.23 24.08
CA PRO A 105 24.26 -7.83 24.44
C PRO A 105 22.85 -7.62 24.97
N THR A 106 22.76 -7.37 26.29
CA THR A 106 21.53 -7.02 26.96
C THR A 106 20.99 -5.85 26.16
N ALA A 107 19.85 -6.05 25.49
CA ALA A 107 19.24 -5.03 24.65
C ALA A 107 19.25 -3.72 25.43
N ARG A 108 20.02 -2.74 24.96
CA ARG A 108 20.05 -1.42 25.58
C ARG A 108 18.62 -0.90 25.52
N PRO A 109 18.05 -0.33 26.59
CA PRO A 109 16.63 0.08 26.64
C PRO A 109 16.24 1.24 25.72
N ALA A 110 17.02 1.53 24.68
CA ALA A 110 16.80 2.62 23.72
C ALA A 110 16.29 2.15 22.34
N GLU A 111 16.33 0.85 22.03
CA GLU A 111 15.98 0.30 20.68
C GLU A 111 14.80 -0.70 20.71
N ALA A 112 13.95 -0.65 21.74
CA ALA A 112 12.94 -1.70 21.96
C ALA A 112 11.58 -1.50 21.24
N SER A 113 11.44 -0.54 20.33
CA SER A 113 10.26 -0.42 19.48
C SER A 113 10.73 -0.07 18.08
N TRP A 114 10.17 -0.72 17.05
CA TRP A 114 10.54 -0.59 15.64
C TRP A 114 10.45 0.83 15.05
N GLY A 115 10.22 1.86 15.87
CA GLY A 115 10.12 3.26 15.49
C GLY A 115 10.76 4.18 16.53
N LEU A 116 11.11 5.39 16.06
CA LEU A 116 11.63 6.49 16.87
C LEU A 116 10.56 6.95 17.87
N ARG A 117 10.89 7.40 19.09
CA ARG A 117 9.84 7.80 20.06
C ARG A 117 9.27 9.21 19.80
N GLY A 118 10.06 10.13 19.22
CA GLY A 118 9.62 11.48 18.84
C GLY A 118 10.00 11.93 17.42
N GLU A 119 9.50 13.09 17.00
CA GLU A 119 9.87 13.76 15.73
C GLU A 119 11.25 14.42 15.81
N ASP A 120 11.61 14.92 17.00
CA ASP A 120 12.82 15.68 17.32
C ASP A 120 14.01 14.83 17.78
N GLU A 121 13.81 13.52 17.93
CA GLU A 121 14.71 12.68 18.73
C GLU A 121 15.96 12.14 18.02
N THR A 122 16.23 12.47 16.73
CA THR A 122 17.58 12.58 16.12
C THR A 122 17.54 12.49 14.57
N PRO A 123 17.75 13.60 13.83
CA PRO A 123 18.06 13.55 12.39
C PRO A 123 19.24 12.62 12.06
N ASP A 124 20.21 12.54 12.96
CA ASP A 124 21.40 11.69 12.83
C ASP A 124 21.06 10.19 12.84
N LEU A 125 20.07 9.77 13.64
CA LEU A 125 19.62 8.38 13.65
C LEU A 125 18.86 8.05 12.37
N LEU A 126 18.06 8.97 11.83
CA LEU A 126 17.41 8.75 10.54
C LEU A 126 18.44 8.57 9.41
N ALA A 127 19.49 9.40 9.40
CA ALA A 127 20.60 9.27 8.45
C ALA A 127 21.36 7.95 8.65
N HIS A 128 21.60 7.55 9.89
CA HIS A 128 22.23 6.26 10.22
C HIS A 128 21.39 5.07 9.74
N LEU A 129 20.09 5.06 10.01
CA LEU A 129 19.17 4.01 9.56
C LEU A 129 19.09 3.95 8.04
N GLN A 130 19.09 5.11 7.36
CA GLN A 130 19.16 5.15 5.90
C GLN A 130 20.46 4.56 5.36
N ALA A 131 21.60 4.87 5.99
CA ALA A 131 22.89 4.29 5.62
C ALA A 131 22.93 2.76 5.85
N GLN A 132 22.22 2.23 6.85
CA GLN A 132 22.10 0.78 7.07
C GLN A 132 21.31 0.08 5.95
N LEU A 133 20.44 0.78 5.24
CA LEU A 133 19.72 0.23 4.08
C LEU A 133 20.59 0.18 2.82
N ALA A 134 21.71 0.90 2.80
CA ALA A 134 22.59 0.98 1.65
C ALA A 134 23.19 -0.38 1.31
N GLY A 135 23.30 -0.68 0.01
CA GLY A 135 23.86 -1.94 -0.49
C GLY A 135 22.89 -3.13 -0.50
N PHE A 136 21.70 -3.02 0.09
CA PHE A 136 20.66 -4.03 -0.04
C PHE A 136 19.83 -3.80 -1.30
N SER A 137 19.74 -4.84 -2.14
CA SER A 137 18.93 -4.82 -3.35
C SER A 137 17.86 -5.91 -3.31
N VAL A 138 16.65 -5.56 -3.70
CA VAL A 138 15.49 -6.46 -3.75
C VAL A 138 14.80 -6.33 -5.11
N ARG A 139 14.83 -7.42 -5.86
CA ARG A 139 14.20 -7.56 -7.19
C ARG A 139 13.01 -8.48 -7.15
N THR A 140 13.06 -9.48 -6.27
CA THR A 140 12.03 -10.49 -6.10
C THR A 140 11.43 -10.44 -4.69
N PRO A 141 10.21 -10.96 -4.49
CA PRO A 141 9.66 -11.12 -3.15
C PRO A 141 10.55 -11.99 -2.24
N ASP A 142 11.23 -12.99 -2.79
CA ASP A 142 12.12 -13.86 -2.03
C ASP A 142 13.32 -13.07 -1.47
N ASP A 143 13.89 -12.14 -2.26
CA ASP A 143 14.96 -11.25 -1.79
C ASP A 143 14.51 -10.41 -0.59
N PHE A 144 13.25 -9.95 -0.58
CA PHE A 144 12.69 -9.22 0.56
C PHE A 144 12.63 -10.10 1.81
N THR A 145 12.12 -11.33 1.66
CA THR A 145 12.01 -12.27 2.79
C THR A 145 13.36 -12.72 3.35
N ALA A 146 14.41 -12.65 2.53
CA ALA A 146 15.78 -12.94 2.92
C ALA A 146 16.51 -11.76 3.59
N LEU A 147 15.89 -10.56 3.65
CA LEU A 147 16.52 -9.41 4.30
C LEU A 147 16.75 -9.65 5.80
N PRO A 148 17.90 -9.22 6.35
CA PRO A 148 18.13 -9.27 7.79
C PRO A 148 17.06 -8.49 8.56
N LEU A 149 16.68 -9.00 9.74
CA LEU A 149 15.68 -8.35 10.60
C LEU A 149 16.03 -6.88 10.89
N ALA A 150 17.31 -6.60 11.15
CA ALA A 150 17.81 -5.25 11.41
C ALA A 150 17.58 -4.31 10.21
N THR A 151 17.71 -4.80 8.97
CA THR A 151 17.44 -4.04 7.76
C THR A 151 15.95 -3.73 7.62
N VAL A 152 15.07 -4.69 7.94
CA VAL A 152 13.61 -4.46 7.93
C VAL A 152 13.19 -3.48 9.03
N GLN A 153 13.80 -3.57 10.21
CA GLN A 153 13.61 -2.61 11.30
C GLN A 153 14.05 -1.21 10.91
N ALA A 154 15.22 -1.07 10.28
CA ALA A 154 15.72 0.20 9.79
C ALA A 154 14.81 0.79 8.72
N LEU A 155 14.28 -0.04 7.81
CA LEU A 155 13.30 0.40 6.81
C LEU A 155 12.01 0.90 7.48
N PHE A 156 11.50 0.15 8.45
CA PHE A 156 10.28 0.49 9.17
C PHE A 156 10.42 1.83 9.91
N ALA A 157 11.52 2.00 10.66
CA ALA A 157 11.82 3.22 11.40
C ALA A 157 12.12 4.41 10.47
N ALA A 158 12.94 4.22 9.43
CA ALA A 158 13.30 5.28 8.49
C ALA A 158 12.11 5.79 7.68
N ARG A 159 11.10 4.94 7.45
CA ARG A 159 9.84 5.32 6.79
C ARG A 159 8.73 5.70 7.78
N ARG A 160 9.01 5.72 9.08
CA ARG A 160 8.09 6.11 10.15
C ARG A 160 6.75 5.37 10.05
N LEU A 161 6.82 4.06 9.81
CA LEU A 161 5.63 3.24 9.53
C LEU A 161 4.77 3.00 10.78
N ASP A 162 5.32 3.21 11.96
CA ASP A 162 4.62 3.28 13.25
C ASP A 162 3.77 4.54 13.42
N ARG A 163 3.87 5.55 12.55
CA ARG A 163 3.15 6.81 12.72
C ARG A 163 1.78 6.80 12.06
N GLY A 164 0.78 7.41 12.72
CA GLY A 164 -0.53 7.67 12.12
C GLY A 164 -0.48 8.76 11.03
N LEU A 165 -1.61 9.02 10.39
CA LEU A 165 -1.79 10.03 9.34
C LEU A 165 -2.60 11.22 9.85
N ARG A 166 -2.15 12.43 9.54
CA ARG A 166 -2.82 13.68 9.89
C ARG A 166 -3.71 14.18 8.75
N PHE A 167 -4.85 14.75 9.12
CA PHE A 167 -5.79 15.38 8.18
C PHE A 167 -6.19 16.72 8.76
N GLY A 168 -5.46 17.76 8.39
CA GLY A 168 -5.73 19.14 8.81
C GLY A 168 -6.97 19.74 8.14
N PRO A 169 -7.29 21.01 8.44
CA PRO A 169 -8.44 21.72 7.87
C PRO A 169 -8.19 22.18 6.43
N ASP A 170 -6.94 22.32 6.00
CA ASP A 170 -6.59 22.67 4.61
C ASP A 170 -5.97 21.46 3.90
N PRO A 171 -6.58 20.94 2.82
CA PRO A 171 -6.02 19.82 2.05
C PRO A 171 -4.71 20.19 1.31
N ASN A 172 -4.41 21.48 1.13
CA ASN A 172 -3.16 21.92 0.51
C ASN A 172 -1.99 22.00 1.50
N ASP A 173 -2.26 21.88 2.81
CA ASP A 173 -1.22 21.90 3.83
C ASP A 173 -0.22 20.76 3.60
N VAL A 174 1.06 21.03 3.83
CA VAL A 174 2.13 20.04 3.81
C VAL A 174 1.85 18.89 4.79
N LEU A 175 1.17 19.19 5.90
CA LEU A 175 0.80 18.24 6.94
C LEU A 175 -0.37 17.31 6.54
N PHE A 176 -1.15 17.65 5.51
CA PHE A 176 -2.28 16.85 5.06
C PHE A 176 -1.81 15.51 4.47
N GLY A 177 -2.29 14.41 5.03
CA GLY A 177 -1.86 13.06 4.70
C GLY A 177 -0.44 12.71 5.17
N ALA A 178 0.23 13.59 5.92
CA ALA A 178 1.58 13.34 6.42
C ALA A 178 1.55 12.42 7.64
N ARG A 179 2.68 11.71 7.85
CA ARG A 179 2.91 10.95 9.08
C ARG A 179 2.88 11.89 10.30
N ALA A 180 2.31 11.40 11.39
CA ALA A 180 2.23 12.08 12.67
C ALA A 180 3.59 12.11 13.38
N PRO A 181 3.82 13.09 14.27
CA PRO A 181 5.08 13.19 14.99
C PRO A 181 5.32 12.01 15.94
N ARG A 182 4.25 11.42 16.49
CA ARG A 182 4.32 10.35 17.50
C ARG A 182 3.54 9.11 17.06
N SER A 183 3.97 7.96 17.55
CA SER A 183 3.30 6.68 17.27
C SER A 183 2.07 6.51 18.14
N PRO A 184 0.87 6.23 17.57
CA PRO A 184 -0.29 5.80 18.34
C PRO A 184 -0.17 4.37 18.88
N VAL A 185 0.77 3.56 18.35
CA VAL A 185 0.84 2.12 18.61
C VAL A 185 2.26 1.65 18.92
N VAL A 186 2.37 0.47 19.53
CA VAL A 186 3.63 -0.25 19.72
C VAL A 186 3.52 -1.60 19.02
N TYR A 187 4.49 -1.93 18.19
CA TYR A 187 4.57 -3.24 17.57
C TYR A 187 4.98 -4.29 18.61
N ARG A 188 4.19 -5.36 18.74
CA ARG A 188 4.31 -6.35 19.83
C ARG A 188 5.43 -7.37 19.63
N HIS A 189 5.90 -7.56 18.40
CA HIS A 189 6.77 -8.68 18.04
C HIS A 189 8.18 -8.20 17.64
N PRO A 190 9.03 -7.76 18.60
CA PRO A 190 10.30 -7.13 18.26
C PRO A 190 11.26 -8.01 17.46
N GLN A 191 11.10 -9.33 17.56
CA GLN A 191 11.98 -10.34 16.96
C GLN A 191 11.50 -10.90 15.62
N ARG A 192 10.38 -10.41 15.08
CA ARG A 192 9.86 -10.87 13.78
C ARG A 192 9.45 -9.71 12.89
N PRO A 193 9.70 -9.77 11.57
CA PRO A 193 9.18 -8.77 10.65
C PRO A 193 7.65 -8.80 10.59
N PRO A 194 7.00 -7.64 10.36
CA PRO A 194 5.61 -7.59 9.96
C PRO A 194 5.35 -8.52 8.78
N HIS A 195 4.13 -9.02 8.67
CA HIS A 195 3.76 -9.85 7.53
C HIS A 195 3.98 -9.07 6.23
N SER A 196 4.67 -9.68 5.27
CA SER A 196 4.86 -9.12 3.94
C SER A 196 4.14 -9.97 2.90
N GLY A 197 3.45 -9.33 1.96
CA GLY A 197 2.60 -10.02 0.99
C GLY A 197 2.79 -9.56 -0.46
N GLY A 198 2.52 -10.50 -1.38
CA GLY A 198 2.55 -10.36 -2.84
C GLY A 198 1.59 -9.31 -3.37
N VAL A 199 2.12 -8.09 -3.54
CA VAL A 199 1.71 -7.25 -4.66
C VAL A 199 2.30 -7.82 -5.94
N SER A 200 1.58 -7.68 -7.05
CA SER A 200 2.22 -7.83 -8.36
C SER A 200 3.35 -6.80 -8.41
N PHE A 201 4.60 -7.26 -8.51
CA PHE A 201 5.79 -6.43 -8.72
C PHE A 201 5.77 -5.73 -10.09
N THR A 202 4.70 -5.95 -10.86
CA THR A 202 4.47 -5.25 -12.11
C THR A 202 4.17 -3.79 -11.82
N SER A 203 4.90 -2.92 -12.50
CA SER A 203 4.58 -1.50 -12.54
C SER A 203 3.19 -1.33 -13.13
N SER A 204 2.34 -0.58 -12.45
CA SER A 204 1.03 -0.20 -12.98
C SER A 204 1.05 1.26 -13.42
N TRP A 205 0.26 1.54 -14.45
CA TRP A 205 0.04 2.87 -14.95
C TRP A 205 -1.44 3.20 -14.80
N THR A 206 -1.77 4.25 -14.06
CA THR A 206 -3.14 4.65 -13.78
C THR A 206 -3.32 6.12 -14.12
N ILE A 207 -4.34 6.43 -14.92
CA ILE A 207 -4.78 7.81 -15.14
C ILE A 207 -6.08 8.00 -14.37
N SER A 208 -6.11 9.02 -13.52
CA SER A 208 -7.30 9.42 -12.77
C SER A 208 -7.64 10.90 -12.98
N ALA A 209 -8.91 11.24 -12.79
CA ALA A 209 -9.42 12.60 -12.91
C ALA A 209 -10.31 12.90 -11.70
N THR A 210 -10.20 14.10 -11.12
CA THR A 210 -11.06 14.57 -10.02
C THR A 210 -11.27 16.07 -10.06
N ALA A 211 -12.49 16.50 -9.72
CA ALA A 211 -12.83 17.91 -9.51
C ALA A 211 -12.74 18.34 -8.04
N SER A 212 -12.58 17.39 -7.11
CA SER A 212 -12.41 17.69 -5.70
C SER A 212 -10.94 17.94 -5.36
N ARG A 213 -10.69 19.09 -4.73
CA ARG A 213 -9.35 19.43 -4.22
C ARG A 213 -8.88 18.45 -3.15
N VAL A 214 -9.78 18.00 -2.29
CA VAL A 214 -9.45 17.05 -1.22
C VAL A 214 -9.08 15.68 -1.79
N LEU A 215 -9.85 15.16 -2.75
CA LEU A 215 -9.49 13.89 -3.42
C LEU A 215 -8.17 14.01 -4.19
N HIS A 216 -7.94 15.15 -4.86
CA HIS A 216 -6.67 15.42 -5.53
C HIS A 216 -5.49 15.40 -4.53
N ALA A 217 -5.65 16.06 -3.39
CA ALA A 217 -4.64 16.05 -2.32
C ALA A 217 -4.40 14.65 -1.77
N LEU A 218 -5.44 13.85 -1.52
CA LEU A 218 -5.30 12.46 -1.05
C LEU A 218 -4.53 11.60 -2.06
N HIS A 219 -4.86 11.71 -3.35
CA HIS A 219 -4.20 10.94 -4.40
C HIS A 219 -2.73 11.32 -4.57
N THR A 220 -2.43 12.62 -4.60
CA THR A 220 -1.04 13.13 -4.70
C THR A 220 -0.19 12.85 -3.45
N ARG A 221 -0.82 12.41 -2.37
CA ARG A 221 -0.20 11.93 -1.12
C ARG A 221 -0.24 10.40 -0.99
N SER A 222 -0.60 9.70 -2.08
CA SER A 222 -0.64 8.23 -2.14
C SER A 222 -1.60 7.60 -1.11
N ILE A 223 -2.69 8.30 -0.80
CA ILE A 223 -3.79 7.80 0.02
C ILE A 223 -4.88 7.30 -0.93
N HIS A 224 -4.68 6.06 -1.37
CA HIS A 224 -5.50 5.41 -2.42
C HIS A 224 -6.81 4.79 -1.92
N ASN A 225 -7.05 4.83 -0.60
CA ASN A 225 -8.30 4.37 0.02
C ASN A 225 -9.39 5.47 0.07
N ALA A 226 -9.23 6.51 -0.75
CA ALA A 226 -10.28 7.50 -0.99
C ALA A 226 -11.32 6.90 -1.95
N ASN A 227 -12.50 6.56 -1.43
CA ASN A 227 -13.63 6.11 -2.23
C ASN A 227 -14.19 7.29 -3.03
N ALA A 228 -14.73 7.02 -4.21
CA ALA A 228 -15.34 8.01 -5.10
C ALA A 228 -16.51 8.78 -4.45
N GLY A 229 -17.12 8.26 -3.38
CA GLY A 229 -18.08 8.97 -2.53
C GLY A 229 -17.46 10.03 -1.59
N GLY A 230 -16.19 10.39 -1.78
CA GLY A 230 -15.52 11.42 -0.98
C GLY A 230 -15.23 10.99 0.44
N GLY A 231 -14.74 9.76 0.64
CA GLY A 231 -14.43 9.26 1.97
C GLY A 231 -13.16 8.42 2.00
N VAL A 232 -12.46 8.39 3.12
CA VAL A 232 -11.26 7.58 3.34
C VAL A 232 -11.68 6.33 4.14
N ASN A 233 -11.62 5.13 3.56
CA ASN A 233 -12.12 3.88 4.18
C ASN A 233 -13.53 3.96 4.78
N GLY A 234 -14.47 4.58 4.05
CA GLY A 234 -15.85 4.72 4.53
C GLY A 234 -16.06 5.84 5.56
N PHE A 235 -15.01 6.57 5.95
CA PHE A 235 -15.13 7.82 6.71
C PHE A 235 -15.31 8.99 5.75
N GLY A 236 -16.42 9.72 5.85
CA GLY A 236 -16.71 10.84 4.96
C GLY A 236 -15.68 11.98 5.05
N LEU A 237 -15.56 12.76 3.97
CA LEU A 237 -14.91 14.07 3.96
C LEU A 237 -15.97 15.17 4.17
N ALA A 238 -15.54 16.28 4.75
CA ALA A 238 -16.39 17.38 5.20
C ALA A 238 -17.02 18.17 4.04
N ALA A 239 -17.74 19.25 4.39
CA ALA A 239 -18.57 20.04 3.49
C ALA A 239 -17.86 20.51 2.20
N ASP A 240 -16.57 20.81 2.25
CA ASP A 240 -15.81 21.31 1.08
C ASP A 240 -15.78 20.30 -0.08
N PHE A 241 -15.73 18.99 0.22
CA PHE A 241 -15.88 17.95 -0.79
C PHE A 241 -17.25 18.01 -1.47
N ARG A 242 -18.32 18.14 -0.68
CA ARG A 242 -19.69 18.25 -1.20
C ARG A 242 -19.87 19.53 -2.01
N HIS A 243 -19.27 20.62 -1.56
CA HIS A 243 -19.32 21.90 -2.27
C HIS A 243 -18.63 21.83 -3.64
N ASP A 244 -17.42 21.26 -3.73
CA ASP A 244 -16.72 21.07 -5.01
C ASP A 244 -17.56 20.21 -5.99
N LEU A 245 -18.22 19.17 -5.47
CA LEU A 245 -19.06 18.27 -6.25
C LEU A 245 -20.39 18.92 -6.70
N GLU A 246 -21.02 19.70 -5.83
CA GLU A 246 -22.22 20.48 -6.15
C GLU A 246 -21.93 21.55 -7.20
N ARG A 247 -20.76 22.20 -7.17
CA ARG A 247 -20.33 23.17 -8.18
C ARG A 247 -20.15 22.52 -9.54
N LEU A 248 -19.56 21.31 -9.57
CA LEU A 248 -19.48 20.51 -10.79
C LEU A 248 -20.87 20.15 -11.34
N GLN A 249 -21.80 19.74 -10.48
CA GLN A 249 -23.19 19.43 -10.90
C GLN A 249 -23.95 20.65 -11.43
N ARG A 250 -23.62 21.85 -10.94
CA ARG A 250 -24.20 23.12 -11.40
C ARG A 250 -23.51 23.71 -12.62
N ASN A 251 -22.52 23.00 -13.19
CA ASN A 251 -21.68 23.46 -14.30
C ASN A 251 -21.02 24.82 -14.04
N GLU A 252 -20.66 25.08 -12.78
CA GLU A 252 -19.90 26.27 -12.42
C GLU A 252 -18.41 26.09 -12.79
N VAL A 253 -17.65 27.19 -12.83
CA VAL A 253 -16.20 27.16 -13.06
C VAL A 253 -15.53 26.26 -12.04
N THR A 254 -15.09 25.07 -12.48
CA THR A 254 -14.56 24.03 -11.60
C THR A 254 -13.18 23.63 -12.09
N ALA A 255 -12.22 23.52 -11.16
CA ALA A 255 -10.90 23.01 -11.47
C ALA A 255 -11.00 21.49 -11.67
N ILE A 256 -10.49 20.98 -12.79
CA ILE A 256 -10.37 19.56 -13.05
C ILE A 256 -8.89 19.19 -12.92
N HIS A 257 -8.61 18.28 -12.00
CA HIS A 257 -7.29 17.73 -11.75
C HIS A 257 -7.17 16.35 -12.36
N LEU A 258 -6.21 16.20 -13.27
CA LEU A 258 -5.86 14.96 -13.92
C LEU A 258 -4.53 14.49 -13.33
N VAL A 259 -4.48 13.24 -12.87
CA VAL A 259 -3.27 12.64 -12.30
C VAL A 259 -2.94 11.40 -13.08
N ASP A 260 -1.78 11.44 -13.71
CA ASP A 260 -1.17 10.35 -14.43
C ASP A 260 -0.08 9.74 -13.54
N GLU A 261 -0.31 8.52 -13.06
CA GLU A 261 0.49 7.89 -12.01
C GLU A 261 1.10 6.57 -12.51
N MET A 262 2.43 6.49 -12.43
CA MET A 262 3.18 5.25 -12.56
C MET A 262 3.58 4.77 -11.16
N ILE A 263 3.06 3.60 -10.77
CA ILE A 263 3.30 2.98 -9.47
C ILE A 263 4.21 1.78 -9.67
N VAL A 264 5.33 1.74 -8.95
CA VAL A 264 6.29 0.64 -8.95
C VAL A 264 6.30 0.05 -7.53
N PRO A 265 5.40 -0.90 -7.25
CA PRO A 265 5.32 -1.56 -5.96
C PRO A 265 6.52 -2.49 -5.74
N LYS A 266 7.06 -2.51 -4.51
CA LYS A 266 8.15 -3.39 -4.12
C LYS A 266 7.78 -4.33 -2.97
N VAL A 267 7.05 -3.83 -1.96
CA VAL A 267 6.53 -4.70 -0.90
C VAL A 267 5.30 -4.08 -0.26
N VAL A 268 4.35 -4.91 0.15
CA VAL A 268 3.31 -4.50 1.12
C VAL A 268 3.67 -5.06 2.47
N LEU A 269 3.80 -4.18 3.45
CA LEU A 269 3.90 -4.52 4.87
C LEU A 269 2.51 -4.48 5.49
N MET A 270 2.13 -5.54 6.18
CA MET A 270 0.83 -5.75 6.78
C MET A 270 0.98 -5.96 8.28
N LEU A 271 0.21 -5.19 9.04
CA LEU A 271 0.12 -5.24 10.49
C LEU A 271 -1.31 -5.61 10.83
N ASP A 272 -1.49 -6.68 11.59
CA ASP A 272 -2.80 -7.00 12.13
C ASP A 272 -3.09 -6.14 13.38
N PRO A 273 -4.18 -5.35 13.40
CA PRO A 273 -4.44 -4.40 14.48
C PRO A 273 -4.69 -5.07 15.84
N ASP A 274 -5.10 -6.33 15.88
CA ASP A 274 -5.50 -7.01 17.11
C ASP A 274 -4.35 -7.86 17.67
N THR A 275 -3.54 -8.46 16.79
CA THR A 275 -2.46 -9.40 17.15
C THR A 275 -1.06 -8.80 17.08
N ASP A 276 -0.81 -7.82 16.20
CA ASP A 276 0.52 -7.23 16.01
C ASP A 276 0.72 -5.92 16.78
N LEU A 277 -0.36 -5.21 17.11
CA LEU A 277 -0.30 -3.84 17.63
C LEU A 277 -0.84 -3.70 19.06
N GLY A 278 -0.07 -3.04 19.93
CA GLY A 278 -0.51 -2.53 21.23
C GLY A 278 -0.72 -1.02 21.19
N VAL A 279 -1.44 -0.48 22.16
CA VAL A 279 -1.58 0.98 22.32
C VAL A 279 -0.29 1.59 22.85
N ALA A 280 0.11 2.74 22.31
CA ALA A 280 1.22 3.50 22.87
C ALA A 280 0.81 4.12 24.22
N PRO A 281 1.60 3.95 25.31
CA PRO A 281 1.32 4.59 26.60
C PRO A 281 1.14 6.11 26.47
N GLU A 282 1.91 6.74 25.59
CA GLU A 282 1.87 8.17 25.32
C GLU A 282 0.53 8.63 24.75
N LEU A 283 -0.13 7.77 23.95
CA LEU A 283 -1.46 8.04 23.40
C LEU A 283 -2.52 7.99 24.52
N VAL A 284 -2.44 6.96 25.39
CA VAL A 284 -3.33 6.80 26.55
C VAL A 284 -3.26 8.05 27.43
N GLU A 285 -2.04 8.48 27.78
CA GLU A 285 -1.85 9.68 28.60
C GLU A 285 -2.35 10.96 27.93
N ALA A 286 -2.12 11.11 26.63
CA ALA A 286 -2.58 12.29 25.89
C ALA A 286 -4.11 12.38 25.87
N VAL A 287 -4.78 11.24 25.72
CA VAL A 287 -6.24 11.15 25.79
C VAL A 287 -6.74 11.45 27.19
N ASP A 288 -6.13 10.90 28.24
CA ASP A 288 -6.53 11.21 29.62
C ASP A 288 -6.40 12.71 29.92
N ARG A 289 -5.30 13.35 29.48
CA ARG A 289 -5.12 14.80 29.62
C ARG A 289 -6.16 15.60 28.84
N ALA A 290 -6.58 15.14 27.66
CA ALA A 290 -7.63 15.80 26.87
C ALA A 290 -9.01 15.64 27.53
N LEU A 291 -9.33 14.45 28.04
CA LEU A 291 -10.60 14.14 28.70
C LEU A 291 -10.71 14.69 30.13
N ALA A 292 -9.60 15.11 30.74
CA ALA A 292 -9.58 15.79 32.04
C ALA A 292 -10.00 17.26 31.95
N ILE A 293 -10.09 17.84 30.75
CA ILE A 293 -10.56 19.21 30.56
C ILE A 293 -12.01 19.34 31.07
N PRO A 294 -12.37 20.37 31.87
CA PRO A 294 -13.69 20.44 32.51
C PRO A 294 -14.88 20.53 31.56
N SER A 295 -14.74 21.24 30.44
CA SER A 295 -15.83 21.48 29.48
C SER A 295 -15.76 20.50 28.30
N ARG A 296 -16.93 20.04 27.83
CA ARG A 296 -17.02 19.16 26.65
C ARG A 296 -16.42 19.79 25.39
N ALA A 297 -16.62 21.09 25.19
CA ALA A 297 -16.03 21.82 24.07
C ALA A 297 -14.49 21.88 24.17
N GLY A 298 -13.95 22.11 25.37
CA GLY A 298 -12.51 22.10 25.62
C GLY A 298 -11.91 20.69 25.50
N GLN A 299 -12.64 19.64 25.88
CA GLN A 299 -12.25 18.25 25.62
C GLN A 299 -12.15 17.99 24.11
N TYR A 300 -13.13 18.44 23.33
CA TYR A 300 -13.14 18.27 21.89
C TYR A 300 -11.95 18.97 21.21
N GLU A 301 -11.71 20.23 21.57
CA GLU A 301 -10.53 21.00 21.14
C GLU A 301 -9.22 20.31 21.52
N ALA A 302 -9.10 19.85 22.78
CA ALA A 302 -7.91 19.14 23.24
C ALA A 302 -7.69 17.80 22.52
N LEU A 303 -8.74 17.08 22.13
CA LEU A 303 -8.60 15.87 21.30
C LEU A 303 -7.98 16.21 19.95
N HIS A 304 -8.40 17.29 19.30
CA HIS A 304 -7.80 17.71 18.03
C HIS A 304 -6.36 18.21 18.18
N GLU A 305 -6.12 19.12 19.12
CA GLU A 305 -4.82 19.79 19.25
C GLU A 305 -3.74 18.93 19.91
N ARG A 306 -4.11 18.01 20.80
CA ARG A 306 -3.14 17.23 21.60
C ARG A 306 -3.09 15.76 21.21
N VAL A 307 -4.18 15.20 20.69
CA VAL A 307 -4.24 13.78 20.31
C VAL A 307 -4.10 13.63 18.80
N PHE A 308 -5.05 14.12 18.01
CA PHE A 308 -5.02 13.91 16.56
C PHE A 308 -3.88 14.65 15.86
N ALA A 309 -3.50 15.85 16.32
CA ALA A 309 -2.33 16.55 15.81
C ALA A 309 -1.01 15.83 16.11
N ALA A 310 -0.92 15.11 17.24
CA ALA A 310 0.30 14.44 17.68
C ALA A 310 0.43 13.00 17.16
N PHE A 311 -0.68 12.28 17.04
CA PHE A 311 -0.70 10.84 16.74
C PHE A 311 -1.38 10.52 15.39
N GLY A 312 -2.03 11.49 14.75
CA GLY A 312 -2.82 11.32 13.55
C GLY A 312 -4.27 10.90 13.86
N TYR A 313 -5.12 10.88 12.84
CA TYR A 313 -6.51 10.40 12.92
C TYR A 313 -6.62 8.91 12.63
N PHE A 314 -5.77 8.41 11.73
CA PHE A 314 -5.79 7.02 11.30
C PHE A 314 -4.39 6.42 11.34
N PHE A 315 -4.31 5.13 11.66
CA PHE A 315 -3.11 4.33 11.56
C PHE A 315 -3.20 3.41 10.32
N PRO A 316 -2.25 3.48 9.37
CA PRO A 316 -2.19 2.56 8.24
C PRO A 316 -1.73 1.17 8.70
N CYS A 317 -2.64 0.19 8.69
CA CYS A 317 -2.28 -1.20 8.98
C CYS A 317 -1.61 -1.89 7.79
N GLU A 318 -1.71 -1.30 6.59
CA GLU A 318 -1.02 -1.77 5.41
C GLU A 318 -0.25 -0.62 4.74
N ALA A 319 1.03 -0.81 4.50
CA ALA A 319 1.88 0.16 3.83
C ALA A 319 2.50 -0.46 2.58
N LEU A 320 2.20 0.13 1.42
CA LEU A 320 2.86 -0.19 0.18
C LEU A 320 4.15 0.63 0.05
N LEU A 321 5.28 -0.06 -0.08
CA LEU A 321 6.58 0.54 -0.30
C LEU A 321 7.04 0.33 -1.74
N GLY A 322 7.77 1.31 -2.27
CA GLY A 322 8.30 1.30 -3.62
C GLY A 322 8.56 2.70 -4.14
N GLY A 323 8.24 2.94 -5.41
CA GLY A 323 8.31 4.25 -6.02
C GLY A 323 7.03 4.62 -6.76
N THR A 324 6.67 5.90 -6.71
CA THR A 324 5.59 6.47 -7.49
C THR A 324 6.10 7.68 -8.26
N ARG A 325 5.72 7.77 -9.53
CA ARG A 325 5.89 8.95 -10.36
C ARG A 325 4.52 9.47 -10.74
N MET A 326 4.21 10.69 -10.35
CA MET A 326 2.94 11.37 -10.62
C MET A 326 3.17 12.57 -11.53
N ARG A 327 2.37 12.67 -12.58
CA ARG A 327 2.21 13.86 -13.40
C ARG A 327 0.82 14.41 -13.16
N THR A 328 0.75 15.55 -12.49
CA THR A 328 -0.50 16.29 -12.30
C THR A 328 -0.67 17.29 -13.42
N LEU A 329 -1.82 17.25 -14.07
CA LEU A 329 -2.28 18.20 -15.06
C LEU A 329 -3.53 18.87 -14.50
N SER A 330 -3.53 20.19 -14.35
CA SER A 330 -4.71 20.91 -13.85
C SER A 330 -5.21 21.89 -14.90
N THR A 331 -6.53 21.96 -15.06
CA THR A 331 -7.19 23.00 -15.87
C THR A 331 -8.33 23.62 -15.09
N ILE A 332 -8.56 24.89 -15.35
CA ILE A 332 -9.75 25.62 -14.94
C ILE A 332 -10.50 25.84 -16.24
N SER A 333 -11.59 25.12 -16.45
CA SER A 333 -12.45 25.33 -17.61
C SER A 333 -13.67 26.12 -17.19
N GLU A 334 -13.94 27.20 -17.92
CA GLU A 334 -15.20 27.96 -17.86
C GLU A 334 -16.16 27.49 -18.99
N ASP A 335 -15.68 26.65 -19.90
CA ASP A 335 -16.43 26.15 -21.06
C ASP A 335 -17.09 24.80 -20.76
N LEU A 336 -18.41 24.81 -20.75
CA LEU A 336 -19.27 23.68 -20.45
C LEU A 336 -19.09 22.53 -21.46
N GLN A 337 -18.82 22.82 -22.75
CA GLN A 337 -18.55 21.77 -23.74
C GLN A 337 -17.19 21.10 -23.52
N GLU A 338 -16.17 21.86 -23.14
CA GLU A 338 -14.86 21.31 -22.80
C GLU A 338 -14.92 20.45 -21.53
N GLN A 339 -15.70 20.90 -20.53
CA GLN A 339 -15.98 20.11 -19.33
C GLN A 339 -16.72 18.80 -19.68
N GLU A 340 -17.82 18.85 -20.44
CA GLU A 340 -18.57 17.64 -20.84
C GLU A 340 -17.72 16.65 -21.66
N GLN A 341 -16.84 17.15 -22.54
CA GLN A 341 -15.92 16.30 -23.31
C GLN A 341 -14.84 15.65 -22.43
N LEU A 342 -14.26 16.40 -21.48
CA LEU A 342 -13.33 15.82 -20.51
C LEU A 342 -14.06 14.80 -19.62
N LEU A 343 -15.22 15.14 -19.08
CA LEU A 343 -16.03 14.26 -18.22
C LEU A 343 -16.43 12.97 -18.95
N SER A 344 -16.91 13.07 -20.19
CA SER A 344 -17.28 11.90 -21.00
C SER A 344 -16.08 11.05 -21.43
N GLY A 345 -14.93 11.66 -21.75
CA GLY A 345 -13.70 10.93 -22.11
C GLY A 345 -13.10 10.12 -20.96
N PHE A 346 -13.38 10.52 -19.72
CA PHE A 346 -13.00 9.78 -18.51
C PHE A 346 -14.15 8.89 -17.99
N GLY A 347 -15.37 9.01 -18.50
CA GLY A 347 -16.51 8.18 -18.07
C GLY A 347 -17.18 8.65 -16.78
N PHE A 348 -17.06 9.94 -16.42
CA PHE A 348 -17.81 10.53 -15.31
C PHE A 348 -19.32 10.29 -15.53
N GLY A 349 -19.94 9.48 -14.67
CA GLY A 349 -21.37 9.16 -14.72
C GLY A 349 -21.76 7.81 -15.34
N ALA A 350 -20.82 6.99 -15.84
CA ALA A 350 -21.14 5.69 -16.43
C ALA A 350 -21.39 4.57 -15.39
N ALA A 351 -20.72 4.57 -14.22
CA ALA A 351 -20.94 3.58 -13.15
C ALA A 351 -21.93 4.07 -12.05
N ALA A 352 -22.66 5.15 -12.31
CA ALA A 352 -23.67 5.69 -11.39
C ALA A 352 -24.95 4.83 -11.25
N LYS A 353 -25.05 3.66 -11.90
CA LYS A 353 -26.30 2.89 -11.98
C LYS A 353 -26.49 1.82 -10.89
N ASP A 354 -25.45 1.29 -10.26
CA ASP A 354 -25.57 -0.04 -9.62
C ASP A 354 -25.11 -0.18 -8.14
N ALA A 355 -24.96 0.90 -7.36
CA ALA A 355 -24.62 0.79 -5.92
C ALA A 355 -25.67 1.44 -5.01
N PRO A 356 -26.52 0.66 -4.30
CA PRO A 356 -27.49 1.21 -3.37
C PRO A 356 -26.82 1.68 -2.08
N THR A 357 -27.11 2.92 -1.66
CA THR A 357 -26.81 3.41 -0.31
C THR A 357 -28.11 3.66 0.47
N ARG A 358 -28.02 3.68 1.80
CA ARG A 358 -29.14 3.87 2.75
C ARG A 358 -29.93 5.19 2.57
N PHE A 359 -29.41 6.16 1.80
CA PHE A 359 -29.99 7.50 1.64
C PHE A 359 -30.48 7.80 0.22
N GLY A 360 -30.66 6.78 -0.62
CA GLY A 360 -31.03 6.94 -2.03
C GLY A 360 -29.81 6.90 -2.97
N PRO A 361 -30.01 7.11 -4.29
CA PRO A 361 -28.94 7.04 -5.27
C PRO A 361 -27.98 8.22 -5.10
N ALA A 362 -26.94 8.02 -4.28
CA ALA A 362 -25.76 8.85 -4.26
C ALA A 362 -24.78 8.25 -5.27
N SER A 363 -24.56 8.97 -6.36
CA SER A 363 -23.66 8.58 -7.44
C SER A 363 -22.29 8.13 -6.92
N GLY A 364 -21.93 6.87 -7.15
CA GLY A 364 -20.60 6.35 -6.86
C GLY A 364 -19.50 6.88 -7.79
N ASP A 365 -19.83 7.75 -8.75
CA ASP A 365 -19.01 8.00 -9.94
C ASP A 365 -18.93 9.48 -10.37
N ILE A 366 -19.46 10.40 -9.57
CA ILE A 366 -19.27 11.84 -9.82
C ILE A 366 -17.98 12.23 -9.13
N GLY A 367 -16.89 12.41 -9.88
CA GLY A 367 -15.64 12.93 -9.30
C GLY A 367 -14.40 12.06 -9.52
N TYR A 368 -14.54 10.82 -9.96
CA TYR A 368 -13.38 9.92 -10.10
C TYR A 368 -13.60 8.93 -11.25
N ALA A 369 -12.61 8.84 -12.13
CA ALA A 369 -12.65 7.98 -13.30
C ALA A 369 -11.27 7.40 -13.58
N ARG A 370 -11.20 6.11 -13.93
CA ARG A 370 -9.96 5.45 -14.35
C ARG A 370 -10.04 5.09 -15.83
N ALA A 371 -8.98 5.41 -16.55
CA ALA A 371 -8.86 5.20 -17.98
C ALA A 371 -7.72 4.21 -18.28
N ASP A 372 -7.94 3.30 -19.24
CA ASP A 372 -6.87 2.50 -19.84
C ASP A 372 -5.87 3.40 -20.58
N SER A 373 -4.60 2.95 -20.66
CA SER A 373 -3.45 3.72 -21.18
C SER A 373 -3.64 4.33 -22.58
N ARG A 374 -4.63 3.87 -23.36
CA ARG A 374 -4.97 4.38 -24.70
C ARG A 374 -5.42 5.84 -24.70
N LEU A 375 -5.97 6.36 -23.60
CA LEU A 375 -6.43 7.75 -23.50
C LEU A 375 -5.27 8.77 -23.31
N SER A 376 -4.07 8.33 -22.91
CA SER A 376 -2.86 9.17 -22.81
C SER A 376 -2.46 9.86 -24.11
N LYS A 377 -2.97 9.37 -25.25
CA LYS A 377 -2.73 9.94 -26.60
C LYS A 377 -3.74 11.00 -27.01
N HIS A 378 -4.75 11.31 -26.18
CA HIS A 378 -5.70 12.37 -26.54
C HIS A 378 -5.00 13.72 -26.58
N ARG A 379 -5.15 14.40 -27.72
CA ARG A 379 -4.69 15.76 -27.99
C ARG A 379 -5.04 16.76 -26.87
N HIS A 380 -6.17 16.53 -26.19
CA HIS A 380 -6.67 17.38 -25.10
C HIS A 380 -5.83 17.31 -23.81
N ILE A 381 -5.20 16.17 -23.48
CA ILE A 381 -4.31 16.06 -22.31
C ILE A 381 -3.08 16.97 -22.47
N ARG A 382 -2.62 17.17 -23.71
CA ARG A 382 -1.51 18.08 -24.03
C ARG A 382 -1.89 19.57 -24.05
N GLN A 383 -3.19 19.89 -24.05
CA GLN A 383 -3.69 21.28 -24.03
C GLN A 383 -3.82 21.84 -22.61
N LEU A 384 -3.64 21.00 -21.58
CA LEU A 384 -3.74 21.39 -20.19
C LEU A 384 -2.56 22.29 -19.80
N ARG A 385 -2.88 23.42 -19.16
CA ARG A 385 -1.98 24.59 -19.03
C ARG A 385 -0.95 24.44 -17.92
N GLN A 386 -1.23 23.66 -16.87
CA GLN A 386 -0.33 23.46 -15.74
C GLN A 386 0.04 21.99 -15.60
N GLN A 387 1.33 21.71 -15.69
CA GLN A 387 1.89 20.39 -15.50
C GLN A 387 2.91 20.42 -14.36
N SER A 388 2.77 19.51 -13.40
CA SER A 388 3.81 19.22 -12.42
C SER A 388 4.14 17.73 -12.44
N ILE A 389 5.42 17.40 -12.33
CA ILE A 389 5.89 16.02 -12.17
C ILE A 389 6.50 15.93 -10.78
N ARG A 390 6.07 14.93 -10.02
CA ARG A 390 6.57 14.61 -8.68
C ARG A 390 6.90 13.13 -8.61
N THR A 391 7.97 12.82 -7.89
CA THR A 391 8.33 11.44 -7.56
C THR A 391 8.30 11.24 -6.04
N VAL A 392 7.93 10.05 -5.62
CA VAL A 392 7.97 9.57 -4.24
C VAL A 392 8.73 8.25 -4.27
N GLY A 393 9.91 8.21 -3.63
CA GLY A 393 10.85 7.09 -3.80
C GLY A 393 11.60 7.14 -5.13
N GLY A 394 12.66 6.33 -5.21
CA GLY A 394 13.62 6.35 -6.31
C GLY A 394 14.48 7.62 -6.30
N HIS A 395 15.45 7.69 -7.20
CA HIS A 395 16.31 8.86 -7.29
C HIS A 395 15.54 10.04 -7.93
N PRO A 396 15.33 11.17 -7.21
CA PRO A 396 14.41 12.22 -7.66
C PRO A 396 14.77 12.78 -9.04
N ALA A 397 16.05 13.04 -9.30
CA ALA A 397 16.52 13.58 -10.59
C ALA A 397 16.21 12.68 -11.80
N GLN A 398 16.06 11.37 -11.60
CA GLN A 398 15.81 10.41 -12.68
C GLN A 398 14.32 10.26 -12.99
N GLY A 399 13.42 10.56 -12.05
CA GLY A 399 11.99 10.40 -12.26
C GLY A 399 11.29 11.64 -12.83
N LEU A 400 12.02 12.75 -13.07
CA LEU A 400 11.44 14.00 -13.57
C LEU A 400 11.22 14.03 -15.09
N SER A 401 11.91 13.17 -15.86
CA SER A 401 11.75 13.09 -17.32
C SER A 401 11.27 11.70 -17.76
N ASP A 402 10.54 11.64 -18.87
CA ASP A 402 10.04 10.38 -19.44
C ASP A 402 11.21 9.50 -19.93
N GLU A 403 12.28 10.11 -20.46
CA GLU A 403 13.48 9.41 -20.95
C GLU A 403 14.24 8.66 -19.85
N LEU A 404 14.21 9.17 -18.62
CA LEU A 404 14.90 8.59 -17.47
C LEU A 404 13.98 7.71 -16.61
N ALA A 405 12.68 7.60 -16.95
CA ALA A 405 11.70 6.85 -16.15
C ALA A 405 12.07 5.37 -15.99
N LEU A 406 12.64 4.73 -17.01
CA LEU A 406 13.14 3.34 -16.92
C LEU A 406 14.34 3.23 -15.97
N LYS A 407 15.25 4.20 -16.00
CA LYS A 407 16.40 4.25 -15.07
C LYS A 407 15.95 4.49 -13.63
N TRP A 408 14.98 5.37 -13.43
CA TRP A 408 14.34 5.60 -12.14
C TRP A 408 13.69 4.32 -11.61
N THR A 409 12.97 3.58 -12.47
CA THR A 409 12.33 2.31 -12.11
C THR A 409 13.36 1.26 -11.69
N ALA A 410 14.45 1.12 -12.46
CA ALA A 410 15.54 0.20 -12.12
C ALA A 410 16.25 0.59 -10.80
N GLY A 411 16.36 1.89 -10.51
CA GLY A 411 16.92 2.38 -9.25
C GLY A 411 16.14 1.92 -8.02
N LEU A 412 14.84 1.64 -8.16
CA LEU A 412 14.01 1.11 -7.08
C LEU A 412 14.37 -0.32 -6.68
N ASP A 413 15.37 -0.97 -7.30
CA ASP A 413 15.92 -2.20 -6.75
C ASP A 413 16.67 -1.96 -5.43
N ALA A 414 17.16 -0.75 -5.17
CA ALA A 414 17.83 -0.41 -3.91
C ALA A 414 16.82 -0.07 -2.81
N VAL A 415 16.87 -0.79 -1.69
CA VAL A 415 15.92 -0.66 -0.57
C VAL A 415 15.95 0.74 0.06
N GLU A 416 17.13 1.37 0.10
CA GLU A 416 17.32 2.74 0.58
C GLU A 416 16.52 3.80 -0.20
N LEU A 417 16.15 3.50 -1.45
CA LEU A 417 15.38 4.41 -2.32
C LEU A 417 13.87 4.19 -2.22
N TRP A 418 13.40 3.19 -1.48
CA TRP A 418 11.96 2.93 -1.36
C TRP A 418 11.29 3.98 -0.49
N ALA A 419 10.10 4.43 -0.87
CA ALA A 419 9.25 5.29 -0.05
C ALA A 419 7.90 4.62 0.21
N THR A 420 7.13 5.17 1.15
CA THR A 420 5.71 4.79 1.27
C THR A 420 4.92 5.44 0.14
N ILE A 421 4.37 4.59 -0.72
CA ILE A 421 3.65 4.96 -1.95
C ILE A 421 2.20 4.49 -1.93
N GLY A 422 1.75 3.97 -0.80
CA GLY A 422 0.36 3.62 -0.57
C GLY A 422 0.09 3.41 0.91
N HIS A 423 -0.93 4.10 1.42
CA HIS A 423 -1.50 3.82 2.73
C HIS A 423 -2.83 3.08 2.57
N ARG A 424 -2.86 1.83 3.05
CA ARG A 424 -4.01 0.93 2.95
C ARG A 424 -4.47 0.50 4.35
N ARG A 425 -5.67 -0.09 4.41
CA ARG A 425 -6.36 -0.53 5.65
C ARG A 425 -6.18 0.47 6.81
N LEU A 426 -6.67 1.69 6.62
CA LEU A 426 -6.54 2.76 7.61
C LEU A 426 -7.54 2.53 8.74
N VAL A 427 -7.04 2.46 9.97
CA VAL A 427 -7.81 2.19 11.18
C VAL A 427 -7.82 3.44 12.06
N PRO A 428 -8.96 3.87 12.63
CA PRO A 428 -9.00 5.00 13.56
C PRO A 428 -8.07 4.76 14.74
N ILE A 429 -7.25 5.75 15.13
CA ILE A 429 -6.32 5.57 16.26
C ILE A 429 -7.06 5.31 17.58
N LEU A 430 -8.33 5.73 17.68
CA LEU A 430 -9.16 5.46 18.85
C LEU A 430 -9.46 3.97 19.05
N ARG A 431 -9.35 3.12 18.01
CA ARG A 431 -9.52 1.66 18.13
C ARG A 431 -8.55 1.07 19.15
N PHE A 432 -7.32 1.57 19.20
CA PHE A 432 -6.28 1.02 20.06
C PHE A 432 -6.48 1.38 21.53
N LEU A 433 -7.29 2.38 21.84
CA LEU A 433 -7.50 2.82 23.22
C LEU A 433 -8.26 1.77 24.05
N PRO A 434 -8.03 1.73 25.37
CA PRO A 434 -8.90 1.02 26.29
C PRO A 434 -10.37 1.39 26.09
N PRO A 435 -11.33 0.44 26.14
CA PRO A 435 -12.73 0.69 25.79
C PRO A 435 -13.34 1.90 26.51
N ARG A 436 -13.09 2.04 27.82
CA ARG A 436 -13.60 3.17 28.61
C ARG A 436 -13.13 4.53 28.11
N GLN A 437 -11.88 4.65 27.67
CA GLN A 437 -11.34 5.90 27.13
C GLN A 437 -11.87 6.15 25.72
N ARG A 438 -11.87 5.11 24.87
CA ARG A 438 -12.44 5.16 23.53
C ARG A 438 -13.88 5.66 23.54
N ASP A 439 -14.72 5.07 24.38
CA ASP A 439 -16.15 5.38 24.43
C ASP A 439 -16.40 6.81 24.94
N ARG A 440 -15.55 7.31 25.86
CA ARG A 440 -15.56 8.72 26.28
C ARG A 440 -15.16 9.65 25.14
N CYS A 441 -14.09 9.34 24.40
CA CYS A 441 -13.69 10.12 23.22
C CYS A 441 -14.81 10.16 22.18
N VAL A 442 -15.41 9.01 21.87
CA VAL A 442 -16.55 8.88 20.95
C VAL A 442 -17.72 9.75 21.41
N SER A 443 -18.08 9.70 22.70
CA SER A 443 -19.14 10.53 23.27
C SER A 443 -18.85 12.03 23.14
N VAL A 444 -17.60 12.47 23.32
CA VAL A 444 -17.22 13.88 23.12
C VAL A 444 -17.34 14.25 21.65
N ILE A 445 -16.81 13.43 20.74
CA ILE A 445 -16.82 13.72 19.31
C ILE A 445 -18.26 13.75 18.77
N ASP A 446 -19.10 12.78 19.10
CA ASP A 446 -20.49 12.69 18.59
C ASP A 446 -21.31 13.96 18.91
N GLN A 447 -21.05 14.59 20.06
CA GLN A 447 -21.70 15.84 20.46
C GLN A 447 -21.39 17.02 19.53
N PHE A 448 -20.17 17.09 18.98
CA PHE A 448 -19.72 18.22 18.14
C PHE A 448 -19.58 17.87 16.66
N ALA A 449 -19.57 16.59 16.32
CA ALA A 449 -19.30 16.08 14.99
C ALA A 449 -20.25 16.62 13.91
N ARG A 450 -21.51 16.88 14.27
CA ARG A 450 -22.53 17.46 13.38
C ARG A 450 -22.56 19.00 13.39
N SER A 451 -21.70 19.61 14.19
CA SER A 451 -21.53 21.07 14.25
C SER A 451 -20.43 21.53 13.31
N GLY A 452 -20.41 22.83 12.98
CA GLY A 452 -19.29 23.44 12.25
C GLY A 452 -17.96 23.49 13.03
N ALA A 453 -17.93 23.05 14.30
CA ALA A 453 -16.75 23.14 15.17
C ALA A 453 -15.55 22.30 14.69
N SER A 454 -15.78 21.28 13.86
CA SER A 454 -14.73 20.40 13.33
C SER A 454 -13.92 21.04 12.20
N ALA A 455 -14.53 21.97 11.44
CA ALA A 455 -13.96 22.52 10.22
C ALA A 455 -12.65 23.30 10.47
N ARG A 456 -12.46 23.85 11.68
CA ARG A 456 -11.20 24.51 12.08
C ARG A 456 -10.04 23.54 12.30
N TYR A 457 -10.30 22.25 12.44
CA TYR A 457 -9.29 21.24 12.77
C TYR A 457 -9.06 20.22 11.67
N THR A 458 -10.10 19.85 10.93
CA THR A 458 -10.02 18.76 9.95
C THR A 458 -11.08 18.85 8.88
N VAL A 459 -10.72 18.41 7.67
CA VAL A 459 -11.65 18.12 6.58
C VAL A 459 -12.31 16.75 6.71
N LEU A 460 -12.06 15.98 7.78
CA LEU A 460 -12.74 14.71 8.00
C LEU A 460 -14.16 14.96 8.54
N ASP A 461 -15.12 14.17 8.06
CA ASP A 461 -16.44 14.08 8.68
C ASP A 461 -16.32 13.31 10.00
N MET A 462 -16.19 14.06 11.09
CA MET A 462 -16.08 13.50 12.43
C MET A 462 -17.35 12.76 12.87
N ALA A 463 -18.50 12.97 12.22
CA ALA A 463 -19.71 12.20 12.50
C ALA A 463 -19.57 10.79 11.96
N ALA A 464 -19.12 10.66 10.71
CA ALA A 464 -18.76 9.37 10.12
C ALA A 464 -17.63 8.69 10.91
N TYR A 465 -16.65 9.47 11.41
CA TYR A 465 -15.52 8.95 12.22
C TYR A 465 -15.96 8.13 13.43
N VAL A 466 -17.05 8.51 14.09
CA VAL A 466 -17.56 7.84 15.31
C VAL A 466 -18.88 7.11 15.11
N MET A 467 -19.38 7.04 13.88
CA MET A 467 -20.70 6.48 13.59
C MET A 467 -20.80 4.99 13.97
N PRO A 468 -21.99 4.54 14.42
CA PRO A 468 -22.21 3.15 14.80
C PRO A 468 -21.86 2.10 13.74
N LEU A 469 -22.08 2.41 12.45
CA LEU A 469 -21.72 1.50 11.34
C LEU A 469 -20.20 1.32 11.20
N ASN A 470 -19.39 2.26 11.69
CA ASN A 470 -17.94 2.18 11.68
C ASN A 470 -17.39 1.61 13.02
N ARG A 471 -18.27 1.08 13.89
CA ARG A 471 -17.89 0.45 15.17
C ARG A 471 -17.03 -0.79 14.99
N ASP A 472 -17.22 -1.54 13.91
CA ASP A 472 -16.38 -2.70 13.61
C ASP A 472 -14.91 -2.29 13.44
N PHE A 473 -14.66 -1.09 12.89
CA PHE A 473 -13.33 -0.51 12.79
C PHE A 473 -12.80 0.07 14.12
N LEU A 474 -13.68 0.49 15.03
CA LEU A 474 -13.32 0.94 16.38
C LEU A 474 -13.19 -0.21 17.41
N GLY A 475 -13.49 -1.45 17.00
CA GLY A 475 -13.60 -2.61 17.87
C GLY A 475 -14.94 -2.58 18.61
N ALA A 476 -15.54 -3.74 18.87
CA ALA A 476 -16.87 -3.83 19.48
C ALA A 476 -17.01 -2.87 20.69
N ILE A 477 -17.99 -1.97 20.61
CA ILE A 477 -18.50 -1.18 21.73
C ILE A 477 -19.61 -2.04 22.32
N LEU A 478 -19.36 -2.66 23.47
CA LEU A 478 -20.38 -3.37 24.24
C LEU A 478 -21.22 -2.36 25.03
#